data_AF-A0A2Z6M8U1-F1
#
_entry.id   AF-A0A2Z6M8U1-F1
#
_cell.length_a   1.000
_cell.length_b   1.000
_cell.length_c   1.000
_cell.angle_alpha   90.00
_cell.angle_beta   90.00
_cell.angle_gamma   90.00
#
_symmetry.space_group_name_H-M   'P 1'
#
loop_
_entity.id
_entity.type
_entity.pdbx_description
1 polymer ?
#
loop_
_entity_poly.entity_id
_entity_poly.type
_entity_poly.pdbx_seq_one_letter_code
_entity_poly.pdbx_strand_id
1 'polypeptide(L)'
;MKVHHNNFNVALSEVLWKTCTYVITIETTCTWGAETSNRVSLRFGDTNSSEILVRHLNSKHLKQVDPLEPEVLDDIPRKPFQACRVDQFTVTAPCVESPICYLYLKLTGNDDWRPGYAQIQVLEGSHLSSTNFYFRRYLPRLVWHGSNVCDSEVTPFGLKKKRKVHVDNP
;
A
#
# COMPACT_ATOMS: atom_id res chain seq x y z
N MET A 1 -36.77 -41.15 -32.39
CA MET A 1 -36.64 -39.89 -31.62
C MET A 1 -35.16 -39.55 -31.53
N LYS A 2 -34.71 -38.48 -32.21
CA LYS A 2 -33.35 -37.94 -32.10
C LYS A 2 -33.28 -37.07 -30.85
N VAL A 3 -32.44 -37.43 -29.89
CA VAL A 3 -32.12 -36.54 -28.76
C VAL A 3 -30.92 -35.70 -29.20
N HIS A 4 -31.16 -34.41 -29.40
CA HIS A 4 -30.13 -33.42 -29.69
C HIS A 4 -29.24 -33.24 -28.46
N HIS A 5 -27.95 -33.54 -28.59
CA HIS A 5 -26.93 -33.02 -27.68
C HIS A 5 -26.66 -31.57 -28.05
N ASN A 6 -27.17 -30.63 -27.24
CA ASN A 6 -26.75 -29.24 -27.32
C ASN A 6 -25.46 -29.05 -26.52
N ASN A 7 -24.37 -28.82 -27.24
CA ASN A 7 -23.11 -28.29 -26.72
C ASN A 7 -23.35 -26.87 -26.18
N PHE A 8 -23.25 -26.68 -24.86
CA PHE A 8 -23.12 -25.35 -24.26
C PHE A 8 -21.65 -25.13 -23.89
N ASN A 9 -20.89 -24.54 -24.81
CA ASN A 9 -19.62 -23.91 -24.51
C ASN A 9 -19.92 -22.59 -23.76
N VAL A 10 -19.92 -22.64 -22.44
CA VAL A 10 -19.89 -21.43 -21.63
C VAL A 10 -18.43 -20.97 -21.59
N ALA A 11 -18.09 -20.02 -22.45
CA ALA A 11 -16.89 -19.22 -22.30
C ALA A 11 -17.07 -18.38 -21.02
N LEU A 12 -16.58 -18.88 -19.89
CA LEU A 12 -16.38 -18.08 -18.70
C LEU A 12 -15.36 -17.00 -19.06
N SER A 13 -15.82 -15.76 -19.22
CA SER A 13 -14.95 -14.60 -19.21
C SER A 13 -14.34 -14.49 -17.81
N GLU A 14 -13.25 -15.22 -17.58
CA GLU A 14 -12.35 -14.95 -16.46
C GLU A 14 -11.74 -13.58 -16.73
N VAL A 15 -12.25 -12.54 -16.05
CA VAL A 15 -11.40 -11.39 -15.76
C VAL A 15 -10.25 -11.97 -14.94
N LEU A 16 -9.12 -12.24 -15.59
CA LEU A 16 -7.91 -12.65 -14.90
C LEU A 16 -7.46 -11.46 -14.04
N TRP A 17 -7.86 -11.45 -12.77
CA TRP A 17 -7.41 -10.44 -11.82
C TRP A 17 -5.92 -10.66 -11.58
N LYS A 18 -5.08 -9.97 -12.36
CA LYS A 18 -3.63 -10.04 -12.21
C LYS A 18 -3.29 -9.58 -10.80
N THR A 19 -2.66 -10.45 -10.04
CA THR A 19 -2.10 -10.12 -8.73
C THR A 19 -0.69 -9.59 -8.92
N CYS A 20 -0.34 -8.60 -8.10
CA CYS A 20 0.98 -8.02 -8.02
C CYS A 20 1.47 -8.09 -6.57
N THR A 21 2.78 -8.12 -6.43
CA THR A 21 3.50 -8.13 -5.17
C THR A 21 4.05 -6.74 -4.91
N TYR A 22 3.67 -6.19 -3.78
CA TYR A 22 4.04 -4.87 -3.32
C TYR A 22 5.01 -4.98 -2.15
N VAL A 23 6.16 -4.32 -2.25
CA VAL A 23 7.10 -4.15 -1.15
C VAL A 23 6.91 -2.75 -0.59
N ILE A 24 6.42 -2.68 0.65
CA ILE A 24 6.15 -1.45 1.38
C ILE A 24 7.34 -1.22 2.30
N THR A 25 8.08 -0.14 2.08
CA THR A 25 9.17 0.29 2.94
C THR A 25 8.71 1.46 3.79
N ILE A 26 8.89 1.39 5.12
CA ILE A 26 8.54 2.47 6.04
C ILE A 26 9.72 2.73 6.96
N GLU A 27 10.16 3.97 7.01
CA GLU A 27 11.11 4.44 8.02
C GLU A 27 10.35 5.00 9.23
N THR A 28 10.76 4.62 10.43
CA THR A 28 10.39 5.32 11.66
C THR A 28 11.54 6.22 12.09
N THR A 29 11.23 7.49 12.37
CA THR A 29 12.26 8.49 12.68
C THR A 29 13.06 8.16 13.93
N CYS A 30 14.25 8.75 14.05
CA CYS A 30 15.10 8.64 15.24
C CYS A 30 14.67 9.51 16.44
N THR A 31 13.48 10.09 16.39
CA THR A 31 13.01 10.93 17.50
C THR A 31 12.64 10.05 18.69
N TRP A 32 12.96 10.48 19.90
CA TRP A 32 12.55 9.77 21.11
C TRP A 32 11.01 9.61 21.15
N GLY A 33 10.53 8.38 21.41
CA GLY A 33 9.09 8.07 21.39
C GLY A 33 8.47 8.08 19.99
N ALA A 34 9.26 7.98 18.93
CA ALA A 34 8.75 7.88 17.56
C ALA A 34 8.19 6.49 17.25
N GLU A 35 8.57 5.47 18.02
CA GLU A 35 8.19 4.07 17.85
C GLU A 35 6.74 3.79 18.22
N THR A 36 6.20 2.68 17.70
CA THR A 36 4.85 2.23 18.02
C THR A 36 4.75 0.71 18.14
N SER A 37 3.80 0.26 18.93
CA SER A 37 3.29 -1.11 19.02
C SER A 37 1.85 -1.24 18.53
N ASN A 38 1.22 -0.11 18.20
CA ASN A 38 -0.15 -0.08 17.74
C ASN A 38 -0.29 -0.71 16.35
N ARG A 39 -1.54 -1.02 16.02
CA ARG A 39 -1.91 -1.49 14.69
C ARG A 39 -1.82 -0.35 13.69
N VAL A 40 -1.00 -0.53 12.66
CA VAL A 40 -0.91 0.36 11.51
C VAL A 40 -1.64 -0.25 10.31
N SER A 41 -2.60 0.49 9.76
CA SER A 41 -3.21 0.20 8.47
C SER A 41 -2.64 1.12 7.39
N LEU A 42 -2.61 0.63 6.16
CA LEU A 42 -2.09 1.33 5.00
C LEU A 42 -3.13 1.30 3.87
N ARG A 43 -3.31 2.43 3.20
CA ARG A 43 -4.12 2.57 1.98
C ARG A 43 -3.29 3.26 0.92
N PHE A 44 -3.19 2.71 -0.27
CA PHE A 44 -2.46 3.32 -1.38
C PHE A 44 -3.12 3.01 -2.72
N GLY A 45 -2.72 3.73 -3.76
CA GLY A 45 -3.21 3.48 -5.12
C GLY A 45 -2.73 4.51 -6.13
N ASP A 46 -3.33 4.42 -7.32
CA ASP A 46 -2.95 5.19 -8.49
C ASP A 46 -4.00 6.25 -8.87
N THR A 47 -3.74 6.99 -9.95
CA THR A 47 -4.65 8.01 -10.47
C THR A 47 -6.01 7.43 -10.92
N ASN A 48 -6.05 6.14 -11.27
CA ASN A 48 -7.25 5.45 -11.73
C ASN A 48 -8.14 4.97 -10.58
N SER A 49 -7.81 5.32 -9.33
CA SER A 49 -8.53 4.89 -8.13
C SER A 49 -8.44 3.37 -7.88
N SER A 50 -7.35 2.73 -8.33
CA SER A 50 -7.00 1.36 -7.96
C SER A 50 -6.57 1.33 -6.49
N GLU A 51 -7.54 1.21 -5.58
CA GLU A 51 -7.32 1.29 -4.15
C GLU A 51 -6.97 -0.06 -3.53
N ILE A 52 -5.84 -0.08 -2.83
CA ILE A 52 -5.39 -1.23 -2.06
C ILE A 52 -5.38 -0.86 -0.58
N LEU A 53 -6.08 -1.64 0.23
CA LEU A 53 -6.19 -1.49 1.68
C LEU A 53 -5.52 -2.66 2.40
N VAL A 54 -4.43 -2.36 3.11
CA VAL A 54 -3.76 -3.28 4.03
C VAL A 54 -4.22 -2.97 5.45
N ARG A 55 -5.06 -3.83 6.02
CA ARG A 55 -5.69 -3.57 7.33
C ARG A 55 -4.72 -3.67 8.50
N HIS A 56 -3.59 -4.35 8.35
CA HIS A 56 -2.59 -4.51 9.39
C HIS A 56 -1.25 -4.86 8.73
N LEU A 57 -0.25 -4.01 8.88
CA LEU A 57 1.14 -4.33 8.50
C LEU A 57 1.76 -5.20 9.61
N ASN A 58 1.94 -6.50 9.35
CA ASN A 58 2.43 -7.47 10.33
C ASN A 58 3.89 -7.86 10.09
N SER A 59 4.58 -8.31 11.15
CA SER A 59 6.01 -8.66 11.16
C SER A 59 6.43 -9.87 10.33
N LYS A 60 5.54 -10.50 9.55
CA LYS A 60 5.88 -11.80 8.93
C LYS A 60 7.04 -11.75 7.93
N HIS A 61 7.42 -10.56 7.43
CA HIS A 61 8.46 -10.42 6.41
C HIS A 61 9.34 -9.16 6.59
N LEU A 62 9.81 -8.89 7.82
CA LEU A 62 10.72 -7.77 8.06
C LEU A 62 12.14 -8.12 7.56
N LYS A 63 12.54 -7.61 6.39
CA LYS A 63 13.96 -7.45 6.08
C LYS A 63 14.47 -6.18 6.75
N GLN A 64 15.36 -6.31 7.75
CA GLN A 64 16.10 -5.17 8.27
C GLN A 64 17.18 -4.80 7.25
N VAL A 65 17.09 -3.60 6.69
CA VAL A 65 18.18 -3.02 5.90
C VAL A 65 19.04 -2.24 6.89
N ASP A 66 19.96 -2.92 7.58
CA ASP A 66 21.02 -2.23 8.32
C ASP A 66 22.13 -1.83 7.31
N PRO A 67 22.47 -0.54 7.15
CA PRO A 67 23.54 -0.13 6.24
C PRO A 67 24.94 -0.61 6.65
N LEU A 68 25.15 -1.06 7.90
CA LEU A 68 26.47 -1.35 8.45
C LEU A 68 26.68 -2.82 8.87
N GLU A 69 25.64 -3.64 8.92
CA GLU A 69 25.74 -5.07 9.24
C GLU A 69 24.95 -5.93 8.24
N PRO A 70 25.59 -6.88 7.53
CA PRO A 70 24.89 -7.76 6.60
C PRO A 70 23.96 -8.73 7.34
N GLU A 71 22.80 -8.99 6.71
CA GLU A 71 21.68 -9.83 7.13
C GLU A 71 22.07 -11.03 8.02
N VAL A 72 21.75 -10.95 9.31
CA VAL A 72 21.51 -12.17 10.11
C VAL A 72 20.07 -12.61 9.80
N LEU A 73 19.96 -13.68 9.02
CA LEU A 73 18.71 -14.38 8.71
C LEU A 73 18.23 -15.13 9.97
N ASP A 74 17.79 -14.39 10.98
CA ASP A 74 17.12 -14.96 12.12
C ASP A 74 15.61 -14.83 11.89
N ASP A 75 14.92 -15.98 11.83
CA ASP A 75 13.46 -16.14 11.87
C ASP A 75 12.83 -15.66 13.20
N ILE A 76 13.45 -14.68 13.87
CA ILE A 76 12.95 -14.07 15.09
C ILE A 76 11.97 -12.97 14.68
N PRO A 77 10.69 -13.05 15.08
CA PRO A 77 9.72 -11.99 14.82
C PRO A 77 10.19 -10.69 15.48
N ARG A 78 10.72 -9.75 14.68
CA ARG A 78 11.09 -8.43 15.16
C ARG A 78 9.83 -7.57 15.29
N LYS A 79 9.77 -6.77 16.35
CA LYS A 79 8.70 -5.78 16.52
C LYS A 79 8.88 -4.72 15.43
N PRO A 80 7.85 -4.40 14.63
CA PRO A 80 7.95 -3.38 13.60
C PRO A 80 7.90 -1.99 14.23
N PHE A 81 8.17 -0.97 13.42
CA PHE A 81 8.02 0.44 13.75
C PHE A 81 8.82 0.89 14.97
N GLN A 82 10.03 0.34 15.13
CA GLN A 82 10.97 0.77 16.17
C GLN A 82 11.66 2.07 15.74
N ALA A 83 12.03 2.92 16.69
CA ALA A 83 12.70 4.18 16.39
C ALA A 83 14.04 3.93 15.66
N CYS A 84 14.40 4.81 14.73
CA CYS A 84 15.58 4.68 13.86
C CYS A 84 15.60 3.43 12.98
N ARG A 85 14.45 2.85 12.63
CA ARG A 85 14.40 1.60 11.86
C ARG A 85 13.63 1.77 10.56
N VAL A 86 14.07 1.01 9.58
CA VAL A 86 13.39 0.83 8.30
C VAL A 86 12.81 -0.57 8.27
N ASP A 87 11.49 -0.64 8.14
CA ASP A 87 10.72 -1.88 8.07
C ASP A 87 10.22 -2.11 6.65
N GLN A 88 10.29 -3.36 6.18
CA GLN A 88 9.74 -3.78 4.90
C GLN A 88 8.61 -4.77 5.09
N PHE A 89 7.55 -4.62 4.30
CA PHE A 89 6.39 -5.51 4.31
C PHE A 89 6.04 -5.92 2.88
N THR A 90 5.81 -7.22 2.67
CA THR A 90 5.39 -7.76 1.38
C THR A 90 3.88 -8.04 1.41
N VAL A 91 3.16 -7.52 0.41
CA VAL A 91 1.71 -7.69 0.28
C VAL A 91 1.37 -8.09 -1.15
N THR A 92 0.50 -9.09 -1.30
CA THR A 92 -0.09 -9.46 -2.60
C THR A 92 -1.49 -8.88 -2.71
N ALA A 93 -1.76 -8.15 -3.79
CA ALA A 93 -3.05 -7.51 -4.06
C ALA A 93 -3.27 -7.39 -5.58
N PRO A 94 -4.47 -6.98 -6.06
CA PRO A 94 -4.67 -6.67 -7.47
C PRO A 94 -3.64 -5.64 -7.98
N CYS A 95 -3.19 -5.80 -9.22
CA CYS A 95 -2.24 -4.87 -9.83
C CYS A 95 -2.85 -3.46 -10.01
N VAL A 96 -2.07 -2.43 -9.76
CA VAL A 96 -2.37 -1.06 -10.20
C VAL A 96 -2.15 -0.91 -11.71
N GLU A 97 -2.82 0.05 -12.34
CA GLU A 97 -2.72 0.31 -13.78
C GLU A 97 -1.80 1.50 -14.10
N SER A 98 -1.43 2.28 -13.09
CA SER A 98 -0.61 3.48 -13.22
C SER A 98 0.29 3.67 -12.00
N PRO A 99 1.30 4.56 -12.05
CA PRO A 99 2.19 4.80 -10.91
C PRO A 99 1.42 5.16 -9.64
N ILE A 100 1.81 4.54 -8.53
CA ILE A 100 1.23 4.80 -7.22
C ILE A 100 1.54 6.26 -6.82
N CYS A 101 0.49 7.04 -6.62
CA CYS A 101 0.58 8.49 -6.41
C CYS A 101 -0.15 8.98 -5.15
N TYR A 102 -0.74 8.07 -4.38
CA TYR A 102 -1.21 8.39 -3.04
C TYR A 102 -0.96 7.27 -2.05
N LEU A 103 -0.75 7.66 -0.80
CA LEU A 103 -0.58 6.76 0.34
C LEU A 103 -1.13 7.42 1.59
N TYR A 104 -1.84 6.64 2.40
CA TYR A 104 -2.35 7.01 3.70
C TYR A 104 -2.06 5.91 4.72
N LEU A 105 -1.60 6.32 5.89
CA LEU A 105 -1.42 5.48 7.06
C LEU A 105 -2.52 5.79 8.07
N LYS A 106 -2.92 4.78 8.83
CA LYS A 106 -3.85 4.94 9.96
C LYS A 106 -3.32 4.19 11.16
N LEU A 107 -3.06 4.94 12.23
CA LEU A 107 -2.65 4.41 13.53
C LEU A 107 -3.89 4.09 14.36
N THR A 108 -3.98 2.87 14.89
CA THR A 108 -5.07 2.42 15.75
C THR A 108 -4.53 1.90 17.08
N GLY A 109 -4.74 2.68 18.14
CA GLY A 109 -4.39 2.35 19.52
C GLY A 109 -3.97 3.58 20.33
N ASN A 110 -3.12 3.38 21.35
CA ASN A 110 -2.90 4.36 22.43
C ASN A 110 -1.50 4.98 22.49
N ASP A 111 -0.49 4.39 21.83
CA ASP A 111 0.80 5.07 21.64
C ASP A 111 0.75 6.06 20.46
N ASP A 112 1.77 6.91 20.37
CA ASP A 112 2.00 7.77 19.22
C ASP A 112 2.96 7.09 18.24
N TRP A 113 3.03 7.60 17.01
CA TRP A 113 3.98 7.10 16.02
C TRP A 113 4.43 8.21 15.09
N ARG A 114 5.74 8.31 14.84
CA ARG A 114 6.33 9.28 13.91
C ARG A 114 7.08 8.58 12.78
N PRO A 115 6.39 8.22 11.68
CA PRO A 115 7.06 7.77 10.47
C PRO A 115 7.89 8.92 9.85
N GLY A 116 8.97 8.56 9.16
CA GLY A 116 9.82 9.46 8.39
C GLY A 116 9.40 9.47 6.92
N TYR A 117 9.45 8.32 6.27
CA TYR A 117 8.89 8.13 4.93
C TYR A 117 8.23 6.77 4.76
N ALA A 118 7.40 6.66 3.72
CA ALA A 118 6.92 5.40 3.19
C ALA A 118 7.13 5.34 1.67
N GLN A 119 7.40 4.16 1.13
CA GLN A 119 7.54 3.91 -0.30
C GLN A 119 6.87 2.58 -0.65
N ILE A 120 6.21 2.51 -1.81
CA ILE A 120 5.67 1.25 -2.36
C ILE A 120 6.42 0.92 -3.65
N GLN A 121 7.02 -0.27 -3.68
CA GLN A 121 7.63 -0.85 -4.87
C GLN A 121 6.74 -1.96 -5.42
N VAL A 122 6.51 -1.97 -6.73
CA VAL A 122 5.76 -3.02 -7.43
C VAL A 122 6.76 -3.95 -8.10
N LEU A 123 6.83 -5.22 -7.67
CA LEU A 123 7.85 -6.15 -8.15
C LEU A 123 7.68 -6.49 -9.64
N GLU A 124 6.43 -6.64 -10.09
CA GLU A 124 6.09 -7.00 -11.47
C GLU A 124 6.12 -5.80 -12.43
N GLY A 125 6.37 -4.58 -11.94
CA GLY A 125 6.34 -3.37 -12.75
C GLY A 125 6.93 -2.18 -12.01
N SER A 126 8.26 -2.07 -11.99
CA SER A 126 8.98 -1.03 -11.24
C SER A 126 8.54 0.41 -11.57
N HIS A 127 8.16 0.68 -12.83
CA HIS A 127 7.62 1.97 -13.27
C HIS A 127 6.28 2.35 -12.63
N LEU A 128 5.56 1.39 -12.04
CA LEU A 128 4.33 1.61 -11.29
C LEU A 128 4.57 1.92 -9.81
N SER A 129 5.83 1.82 -9.35
CA SER A 129 6.22 2.12 -7.97
C SER A 129 6.03 3.60 -7.64
N SER A 130 5.90 3.90 -6.35
CA SER A 130 5.78 5.27 -5.89
C SER A 130 7.15 5.94 -5.70
N THR A 131 7.13 7.27 -5.72
CA THR A 131 8.16 8.07 -5.02
C THR A 131 7.98 7.95 -3.50
N ASN A 132 8.91 8.54 -2.73
CA ASN A 132 8.80 8.59 -1.28
C ASN A 132 7.65 9.51 -0.83
N PHE A 133 6.83 9.01 0.09
CA PHE A 133 5.83 9.78 0.82
C PHE A 133 6.41 10.17 2.19
N TYR A 134 6.67 11.46 2.40
CA TYR A 134 7.29 11.93 3.63
C TYR A 134 6.25 12.27 4.70
N PHE A 135 6.53 11.86 5.93
CA PHE A 135 5.77 12.18 7.12
C PHE A 135 6.65 13.03 8.04
N ARG A 136 6.17 14.23 8.39
CA ARG A 136 6.98 15.21 9.16
C ARG A 136 6.57 15.31 10.63
N ARG A 137 5.48 14.65 11.03
CA ARG A 137 4.80 14.80 12.33
C ARG A 137 4.32 13.44 12.84
N TYR A 138 3.99 13.36 14.11
CA TYR A 138 3.27 12.22 14.68
C TYR A 138 1.93 12.04 13.98
N LEU A 139 1.55 10.79 13.70
CA LEU A 139 0.27 10.51 13.06
C LEU A 139 -0.89 10.79 14.03
N PRO A 140 -1.96 11.45 13.57
CA PRO A 140 -3.19 11.53 14.34
C PRO A 140 -3.80 10.12 14.50
N ARG A 141 -4.28 9.81 15.70
CA ARG A 141 -4.89 8.52 16.01
C ARG A 141 -6.24 8.37 15.33
N LEU A 142 -6.57 7.15 14.91
CA LEU A 142 -7.86 6.73 14.34
C LEU A 142 -8.28 7.41 13.02
N VAL A 143 -7.41 8.23 12.42
CA VAL A 143 -7.66 8.96 11.17
C VAL A 143 -6.65 8.54 10.10
N TRP A 144 -7.07 8.55 8.83
CA TRP A 144 -6.18 8.37 7.69
C TRP A 144 -5.35 9.63 7.47
N HIS A 145 -4.02 9.50 7.49
CA HIS A 145 -3.09 10.60 7.29
C HIS A 145 -2.03 10.23 6.24
N GLY A 146 -1.73 11.16 5.33
CA GLY A 146 -0.81 10.90 4.22
C GLY A 146 -0.96 11.93 3.12
N SER A 147 -0.56 11.55 1.91
CA SER A 147 -0.49 12.45 0.76
C SER A 147 -1.14 11.84 -0.47
N ASN A 148 -1.77 12.70 -1.28
CA ASN A 148 -2.25 12.36 -2.60
C ASN A 148 -1.69 13.40 -3.58
N VAL A 149 -0.74 12.94 -4.37
CA VAL A 149 0.00 13.73 -5.37
C VAL A 149 -0.31 13.26 -6.79
N CYS A 150 -1.42 12.55 -6.97
CA CYS A 150 -1.88 12.16 -8.29
C CYS A 150 -2.17 13.39 -9.15
N ASP A 151 -1.85 13.28 -10.44
CA ASP A 151 -2.13 14.33 -11.40
C ASP A 151 -3.61 14.75 -11.29
N SER A 152 -3.80 16.04 -11.06
CA SER A 152 -5.11 16.67 -11.03
C SER A 152 -5.11 17.77 -12.09
N GLU A 153 -6.18 17.82 -12.88
CA GLU A 153 -6.38 18.92 -13.81
C GLU A 153 -6.81 20.14 -13.00
N VAL A 154 -5.98 21.18 -12.97
CA VAL A 154 -6.37 22.48 -12.41
C VAL A 154 -7.31 23.15 -13.42
N THR A 155 -8.57 23.31 -13.05
CA THR A 155 -9.55 24.07 -13.86
C THR A 155 -9.87 25.40 -13.18
N PRO A 156 -10.41 26.41 -13.89
CA PRO A 156 -10.90 27.65 -13.28
C PRO A 156 -11.93 27.43 -12.16
N PHE A 157 -12.56 26.25 -12.12
CA PHE A 157 -13.55 25.84 -11.12
C PHE A 157 -12.96 24.96 -10.00
N GLY A 158 -11.63 24.75 -9.98
CA GLY A 158 -10.93 23.98 -8.97
C GLY A 158 -10.22 22.73 -9.51
N LEU A 159 -9.69 21.93 -8.59
CA LEU A 159 -8.95 20.70 -8.87
C LEU A 159 -9.90 19.58 -9.34
N LYS A 160 -9.84 19.22 -10.62
CA LYS A 160 -10.57 18.11 -11.20
C LYS A 160 -9.73 16.83 -11.09
N LYS A 161 -10.21 15.88 -10.29
CA LYS A 161 -9.63 14.52 -10.20
C LYS A 161 -10.35 13.61 -11.20
N LYS A 162 -9.59 12.88 -12.01
CA LYS A 162 -10.13 11.78 -12.84
C LYS A 162 -10.48 10.63 -11.90
N ARG A 163 -11.76 10.47 -11.53
CA ARG A 163 -12.22 9.26 -10.82
C ARG A 163 -12.91 8.35 -11.83
N LYS A 164 -12.58 7.04 -11.83
CA LYS A 164 -13.48 6.05 -12.44
C LYS A 164 -14.73 6.00 -11.56
N VAL A 165 -15.88 6.38 -12.13
CA VAL A 165 -17.18 6.15 -11.47
C VAL A 165 -17.48 4.67 -11.67
N HIS A 166 -17.70 3.95 -10.57
CA HIS A 166 -18.21 2.58 -10.66
C HIS A 166 -19.63 2.68 -11.23
N VAL A 167 -19.82 2.22 -12.46
CA VAL A 167 -21.15 2.03 -13.02
C VAL A 167 -21.64 0.69 -12.50
N ASP A 168 -22.48 0.71 -11.47
CA ASP A 168 -23.27 -0.46 -11.11
C ASP A 168 -24.16 -0.78 -12.30
N ASN A 169 -23.84 -1.86 -13.03
CA ASN A 169 -24.67 -2.32 -14.13
C ASN A 169 -25.88 -3.07 -13.53
N PRO A 170 -27.12 -2.77 -13.96
CA PRO A 170 -28.34 -3.35 -13.38
C PRO A 170 -28.49 -4.86 -13.60
#